data_AF-A0A1V2GBQ4-F1
#
_entry.id   AF-A0A1V2GBQ4-F1
#
_cell.length_a   1.000
_cell.length_b   1.000
_cell.length_c   1.000
_cell.angle_alpha   90.00
_cell.angle_beta   90.00
_cell.angle_gamma   90.00
#
_symmetry.space_group_name_H-M   'P 1'
#
loop_
_entity.id
_entity.type
_entity.pdbx_description
1 polymer ?
#
loop_
_entity_poly.entity_id
_entity_poly.type
_entity_poly.pdbx_seq_one_letter_code
_entity_poly.pdbx_strand_id
1 'polypeptide(L)'
;MSEKHPGPLVVEGKLTDAERMKLESNYLRGTIAEDLNDGLTGGFKGDNFLLIRFHGMYQQDDRDIRAERAEQKLEPRHAMLLRCRLPGGVITTKQWQAIDKFAGENTIYGSIRLTNRQTFQFHGILKKNVKPVHQMLHSVGLDALATANDMNRNVLCTSNPYESQLHAEAYEWAKKISEHLLPRTRAYAEIWLDQEKVATTDEEPILGQTYLPRKFKTTVVIPPQNDIDLHANDMNFVAIAENGKLVGFNLLVGGGLSIEHGNKKTYARTASEFGYLPLEHTLAVAEAVVTTQRDWGNRTDRKNAKTKYTLERVGVETFKAEVERRAGIKFEPIRPYEFTGRGDRIGWVKGIDDNWHLTLFIENGRILDYPGRPLKTGLLEIAKIHKGDFRITANQNLIIAGVPESEKAKIEKIAKESGLMNAVTP
;
A
#
# COMPACT_ATOMS: atom_id res chain seq x y z
N MET A 1 1.29 -24.01 -21.25
CA MET A 1 0.97 -22.70 -21.84
C MET A 1 0.35 -22.95 -23.20
N SER A 2 -0.93 -22.67 -23.42
CA SER A 2 -1.52 -22.84 -24.75
C SER A 2 -1.34 -21.58 -25.57
N GLU A 3 -0.68 -21.70 -26.72
CA GLU A 3 -0.58 -20.70 -27.81
C GLU A 3 -1.94 -20.33 -28.45
N LYS A 4 -3.06 -20.59 -27.77
CA LYS A 4 -4.40 -20.47 -28.34
C LYS A 4 -5.07 -19.17 -27.92
N HIS A 5 -4.91 -18.20 -28.82
CA HIS A 5 -5.69 -16.98 -29.02
C HIS A 5 -5.32 -15.79 -28.13
N PRO A 6 -4.35 -14.94 -28.54
CA PRO A 6 -4.22 -13.62 -27.91
C PRO A 6 -5.51 -12.86 -28.24
N GLY A 7 -6.36 -12.68 -27.23
CA GLY A 7 -7.50 -11.79 -27.31
C GLY A 7 -7.06 -10.35 -27.64
N PRO A 8 -8.00 -9.43 -27.83
CA PRO A 8 -7.67 -8.07 -28.27
C PRO A 8 -6.77 -7.35 -27.26
N LEU A 9 -5.84 -6.53 -27.75
CA LEU A 9 -4.96 -5.72 -26.89
C LEU A 9 -5.78 -4.79 -25.99
N VAL A 10 -6.77 -4.12 -26.58
CA VAL A 10 -7.71 -3.22 -25.91
C VAL A 10 -9.11 -3.82 -25.93
N VAL A 11 -9.83 -3.75 -24.81
CA VAL A 11 -11.22 -4.22 -24.73
C VAL A 11 -12.16 -3.07 -25.05
N GLU A 12 -12.93 -3.21 -26.14
CA GLU A 12 -13.94 -2.24 -26.55
C GLU A 12 -15.29 -2.46 -25.86
N GLY A 13 -16.10 -1.40 -25.77
CA GLY A 13 -17.46 -1.45 -25.24
C GLY A 13 -17.79 -0.25 -24.34
N LYS A 14 -18.99 -0.27 -23.76
CA LYS A 14 -19.45 0.77 -22.83
C LYS A 14 -18.56 0.79 -21.57
N LEU A 15 -17.96 1.94 -21.28
CA LEU A 15 -17.13 2.12 -20.10
C LEU A 15 -17.95 2.05 -18.81
N THR A 16 -17.31 1.60 -17.74
CA THR A 16 -17.94 1.61 -16.40
C THR A 16 -18.13 3.04 -15.91
N ASP A 17 -19.13 3.26 -15.04
CA ASP A 17 -19.40 4.60 -14.47
C ASP A 17 -18.19 5.18 -13.70
N ALA A 18 -17.30 4.32 -13.19
CA ALA A 18 -16.06 4.75 -12.57
C ALA A 18 -15.14 5.53 -13.53
N GLU A 19 -15.18 5.26 -14.83
CA GLU A 19 -14.40 6.00 -15.83
C GLU A 19 -14.97 7.41 -16.04
N ARG A 20 -16.30 7.55 -16.09
CA ARG A 20 -16.99 8.86 -16.13
C ARG A 20 -16.58 9.69 -14.91
N MET A 21 -16.76 9.14 -13.71
CA MET A 21 -16.45 9.83 -12.46
C MET A 21 -14.98 10.30 -12.41
N LYS A 22 -14.02 9.48 -12.88
CA LYS A 22 -12.61 9.90 -12.94
C LYS A 22 -12.39 11.07 -13.90
N LEU A 23 -12.97 11.00 -15.10
CA LEU A 23 -12.84 12.05 -16.12
C LEU A 23 -13.45 13.37 -15.65
N GLU A 24 -14.66 13.32 -15.07
CA GLU A 24 -15.40 14.50 -14.61
C GLU A 24 -14.87 15.06 -13.28
N SER A 25 -14.00 14.34 -12.58
CA SER A 25 -13.47 14.77 -11.26
C SER A 25 -12.50 15.94 -11.29
N ASN A 26 -12.06 16.39 -12.47
CA ASN A 26 -11.00 17.40 -12.60
C ASN A 26 -9.75 17.03 -11.78
N TYR A 27 -9.15 15.88 -12.14
CA TYR A 27 -7.97 15.32 -11.48
C TYR A 27 -8.15 15.07 -9.97
N LEU A 28 -9.25 14.38 -9.62
CA LEU A 28 -9.58 13.93 -8.26
C LEU A 28 -10.07 15.02 -7.30
N ARG A 29 -10.43 16.21 -7.80
CA ARG A 29 -11.06 17.26 -6.98
C ARG A 29 -12.52 16.95 -6.67
N GLY A 30 -13.30 16.66 -7.72
CA GLY A 30 -14.75 16.59 -7.65
C GLY A 30 -15.33 17.81 -6.93
N THR A 31 -16.27 17.56 -6.04
CA THR A 31 -16.84 18.56 -5.13
C THR A 31 -16.48 18.28 -3.67
N ILE A 32 -15.36 17.57 -3.43
CA ILE A 32 -14.98 17.11 -2.08
C ILE A 32 -14.86 18.30 -1.12
N ALA A 33 -14.19 19.39 -1.53
CA ALA A 33 -13.96 20.54 -0.67
C ALA A 33 -15.27 21.22 -0.23
N GLU A 34 -16.26 21.27 -1.12
CA GLU A 34 -17.61 21.79 -0.82
C GLU A 34 -18.33 20.84 0.15
N ASP A 35 -18.27 19.53 -0.11
CA ASP A 35 -18.91 18.49 0.69
C ASP A 35 -18.36 18.43 2.12
N LEU A 36 -17.07 18.75 2.35
CA LEU A 36 -16.51 18.84 3.70
C LEU A 36 -17.20 19.87 4.60
N ASN A 37 -17.79 20.91 4.02
CA ASN A 37 -18.52 21.95 4.76
C ASN A 37 -20.02 21.62 4.90
N ASP A 38 -20.49 20.52 4.33
CA ASP A 38 -21.87 20.06 4.48
C ASP A 38 -22.07 19.36 5.83
N GLY A 39 -22.76 20.05 6.73
CA GLY A 39 -23.13 19.56 8.06
C GLY A 39 -24.41 18.71 8.11
N LEU A 40 -25.09 18.48 6.98
CA LEU A 40 -26.37 17.75 6.95
C LEU A 40 -26.22 16.23 7.12
N THR A 41 -25.04 15.67 6.85
CA THR A 41 -24.76 14.23 6.97
C THR A 41 -23.33 13.97 7.43
N GLY A 42 -23.13 12.88 8.17
CA GLY A 42 -21.80 12.38 8.53
C GLY A 42 -21.01 11.76 7.35
N GLY A 43 -21.62 11.62 6.16
CA GLY A 43 -21.01 11.01 4.98
C GLY A 43 -20.70 11.99 3.83
N PHE A 44 -20.13 11.45 2.75
CA PHE A 44 -19.93 12.11 1.46
C PHE A 44 -21.04 11.75 0.49
N LYS A 45 -21.39 12.68 -0.40
CA LYS A 45 -22.50 12.56 -1.35
C LYS A 45 -22.02 12.25 -2.77
N GLY A 46 -22.88 11.61 -3.56
CA GLY A 46 -22.64 11.35 -4.98
C GLY A 46 -21.29 10.68 -5.26
N ASP A 47 -20.56 11.21 -6.25
CA ASP A 47 -19.25 10.68 -6.67
C ASP A 47 -18.17 10.84 -5.59
N ASN A 48 -18.32 11.76 -4.62
CA ASN A 48 -17.33 11.97 -3.56
C ASN A 48 -17.11 10.70 -2.72
N PHE A 49 -18.14 9.88 -2.51
CA PHE A 49 -18.02 8.58 -1.83
C PHE A 49 -16.96 7.66 -2.47
N LEU A 50 -16.82 7.73 -3.80
CA LEU A 50 -15.80 6.98 -4.54
C LEU A 50 -14.51 7.77 -4.74
N LEU A 51 -14.57 9.09 -4.89
CA LEU A 51 -13.40 9.94 -5.10
C LEU A 51 -12.49 10.02 -3.89
N ILE A 52 -13.03 10.09 -2.67
CA ILE A 52 -12.22 10.11 -1.43
C ILE A 52 -11.31 8.88 -1.30
N ARG A 53 -11.59 7.79 -2.04
CA ARG A 53 -10.72 6.61 -2.11
C ARG A 53 -9.39 6.87 -2.80
N PHE A 54 -9.32 7.82 -3.74
CA PHE A 54 -8.04 8.23 -4.32
C PHE A 54 -7.20 9.04 -3.33
N HIS A 55 -7.86 9.67 -2.35
CA HIS A 55 -7.27 10.36 -1.20
C HIS A 55 -7.11 9.44 0.03
N GLY A 56 -7.13 8.12 -0.19
CA GLY A 56 -6.81 7.12 0.82
C GLY A 56 -7.90 6.82 1.85
N MET A 57 -9.12 7.30 1.63
CA MET A 57 -10.23 7.12 2.56
C MET A 57 -11.28 6.13 2.05
N TYR A 58 -11.93 5.43 2.97
CA TYR A 58 -13.18 4.72 2.71
C TYR A 58 -14.21 5.22 3.71
N GLN A 59 -15.32 5.77 3.22
CA GLN A 59 -16.50 5.92 4.06
C GLN A 59 -17.07 4.53 4.36
N GLN A 60 -17.33 4.33 5.64
CA GLN A 60 -17.95 3.17 6.23
C GLN A 60 -19.13 3.64 7.07
N ASP A 61 -19.90 2.68 7.55
CA ASP A 61 -20.87 2.88 8.60
C ASP A 61 -20.84 1.69 9.55
N ASP A 62 -21.24 1.94 10.79
CA ASP A 62 -21.32 0.90 11.80
C ASP A 62 -22.49 -0.04 11.50
N ARG A 63 -22.14 -1.26 11.07
CA ARG A 63 -23.11 -2.28 10.66
C ARG A 63 -23.83 -2.91 11.85
N ASP A 64 -23.25 -2.86 13.04
CA ASP A 64 -23.81 -3.51 14.23
C ASP A 64 -25.06 -2.76 14.72
N ILE A 65 -25.06 -1.43 14.58
CA ILE A 65 -26.19 -0.55 14.96
C ILE A 65 -27.02 -0.06 13.77
N ARG A 66 -26.72 -0.50 12.53
CA ARG A 66 -27.38 0.01 11.32
C ARG A 66 -28.89 -0.23 11.34
N ALA A 67 -29.32 -1.43 11.74
CA ALA A 67 -30.73 -1.80 11.78
C ALA A 67 -31.51 -0.96 12.81
N GLU A 68 -30.96 -0.82 14.03
CA GLU A 68 -31.51 0.00 15.11
C GLU A 68 -31.67 1.47 14.67
N ARG A 69 -30.63 2.04 14.05
CA ARG A 69 -30.67 3.42 13.55
C ARG A 69 -31.72 3.62 12.45
N ALA A 70 -31.86 2.65 11.55
CA ALA A 70 -32.86 2.70 10.49
C ALA A 70 -34.29 2.68 11.06
N GLU A 71 -34.56 1.88 12.10
CA GLU A 71 -35.85 1.86 12.81
C GLU A 71 -36.16 3.22 13.46
N GLN A 72 -35.14 3.87 14.02
CA GLN A 72 -35.22 5.23 14.57
C GLN A 72 -35.24 6.33 13.50
N LYS A 73 -35.22 5.98 12.21
CA LYS A 73 -35.14 6.91 11.07
C LYS A 73 -33.90 7.83 11.11
N LEU A 74 -32.82 7.35 11.72
CA LEU A 74 -31.51 8.01 11.76
C LEU A 74 -30.66 7.60 10.56
N GLU A 75 -29.81 8.51 10.07
CA GLU A 75 -28.80 8.15 9.07
C GLU A 75 -27.83 7.08 9.62
N PRO A 76 -27.21 6.23 8.78
CA PRO A 76 -26.17 5.32 9.23
C PRO A 76 -25.05 6.08 9.95
N ARG A 77 -24.43 5.46 10.97
CA ARG A 77 -23.32 6.10 11.71
C ARG A 77 -22.07 6.10 10.85
N HIS A 78 -21.96 7.10 9.99
CA HIS A 78 -20.86 7.23 9.05
C HIS A 78 -19.54 7.58 9.75
N ALA A 79 -18.47 6.94 9.28
CA ALA A 79 -17.11 7.30 9.63
C ALA A 79 -16.15 6.85 8.52
N MET A 80 -14.96 7.43 8.51
CA MET A 80 -13.94 7.18 7.52
C MET A 80 -12.86 6.28 8.10
N LEU A 81 -12.49 5.29 7.31
CA LEU A 81 -11.20 4.63 7.41
C LEU A 81 -10.21 5.42 6.57
N LEU A 82 -9.04 5.72 7.10
CA LEU A 82 -7.92 6.30 6.35
C LEU A 82 -6.76 5.30 6.30
N ARG A 83 -6.12 5.17 5.14
CA ARG A 83 -4.90 4.38 4.96
C ARG A 83 -3.74 5.29 4.53
N CYS A 84 -2.58 5.13 5.17
CA CYS A 84 -1.37 5.87 4.84
C CYS A 84 -0.58 5.23 3.67
N ARG A 85 0.19 6.05 2.94
CA ARG A 85 1.21 5.60 2.00
C ARG A 85 2.54 5.55 2.77
N LEU A 86 3.19 4.39 2.77
CA LEU A 86 4.36 4.10 3.57
C LEU A 86 5.22 3.05 2.87
N PRO A 87 5.97 3.41 1.81
CA PRO A 87 6.73 2.44 1.02
C PRO A 87 7.67 1.63 1.92
N GLY A 88 7.70 0.31 1.74
CA GLY A 88 8.49 -0.62 2.56
C GLY A 88 8.11 -0.73 4.03
N GLY A 89 7.07 -0.03 4.49
CA GLY A 89 6.60 -0.07 5.88
C GLY A 89 7.50 0.62 6.88
N VAL A 90 8.53 1.34 6.46
CA VAL A 90 9.45 2.06 7.35
C VAL A 90 8.76 3.30 7.89
N ILE A 91 8.67 3.43 9.21
CA ILE A 91 8.07 4.57 9.91
C ILE A 91 8.97 5.01 11.05
N THR A 92 9.26 6.31 11.12
CA THR A 92 10.09 6.87 12.19
C THR A 92 9.33 6.87 13.52
N THR A 93 10.06 6.88 14.63
CA THR A 93 9.44 6.99 15.97
C THR A 93 8.65 8.30 16.16
N LYS A 94 9.08 9.40 15.52
CA LYS A 94 8.34 10.67 15.51
C LYS A 94 6.99 10.54 14.78
N GLN A 95 6.99 9.91 13.61
CA GLN A 95 5.76 9.60 12.88
C GLN A 95 4.85 8.67 13.69
N TRP A 96 5.43 7.65 14.36
CA TRP A 96 4.69 6.74 15.22
C TRP A 96 3.95 7.48 16.35
N GLN A 97 4.63 8.38 17.06
CA GLN A 97 4.03 9.17 18.14
C GLN A 97 2.87 10.04 17.63
N ALA A 98 2.99 10.63 16.43
CA ALA A 98 1.93 11.44 15.84
C ALA A 98 0.68 10.60 15.50
N ILE A 99 0.87 9.42 14.89
CA ILE A 99 -0.25 8.54 14.53
C ILE A 99 -0.90 7.92 15.78
N ASP A 100 -0.11 7.65 16.82
CA ASP A 100 -0.59 7.14 18.10
C ASP A 100 -1.52 8.14 18.81
N LYS A 101 -1.07 9.41 18.88
CA LYS A 101 -1.86 10.51 19.43
C LYS A 101 -3.17 10.68 18.65
N PHE A 102 -3.09 10.76 17.32
CA PHE A 102 -4.28 10.95 16.49
C PHE A 102 -5.28 9.79 16.62
N ALA A 103 -4.80 8.55 16.66
CA ALA A 103 -5.66 7.38 16.87
C ALA A 103 -6.48 7.53 18.16
N GLY A 104 -5.82 7.88 19.27
CA GLY A 104 -6.47 8.01 20.59
C GLY A 104 -7.44 9.18 20.69
N GLU A 105 -7.10 10.33 20.08
CA GLU A 105 -7.85 11.58 20.29
C GLU A 105 -8.95 11.82 19.26
N ASN A 106 -8.80 11.31 18.04
CA ASN A 106 -9.61 11.77 16.90
C ASN A 106 -10.35 10.65 16.15
N THR A 107 -10.30 9.42 16.66
CA THR A 107 -10.99 8.26 16.06
C THR A 107 -11.93 7.60 17.06
N ILE A 108 -13.04 7.02 16.58
CA ILE A 108 -14.02 6.31 17.43
C ILE A 108 -13.39 5.12 18.16
N TYR A 109 -12.47 4.41 17.51
CA TYR A 109 -11.98 3.12 18.01
C TYR A 109 -10.65 3.20 18.76
N GLY A 110 -9.94 4.33 18.74
CA GLY A 110 -8.65 4.49 19.44
C GLY A 110 -7.48 3.66 18.90
N SER A 111 -7.70 2.81 17.88
CA SER A 111 -6.75 1.79 17.44
C SER A 111 -5.93 2.19 16.22
N ILE A 112 -4.72 1.63 16.11
CA ILE A 112 -3.92 1.57 14.89
C ILE A 112 -4.04 0.16 14.31
N ARG A 113 -4.32 0.04 13.01
CA ARG A 113 -4.36 -1.25 12.31
C ARG A 113 -3.21 -1.39 11.32
N LEU A 114 -2.21 -2.19 11.64
CA LEU A 114 -1.13 -2.58 10.73
C LEU A 114 -1.67 -3.50 9.66
N THR A 115 -1.43 -3.22 8.37
CA THR A 115 -1.99 -3.98 7.25
C THR A 115 -0.99 -4.94 6.63
N ASN A 116 -1.47 -5.92 5.88
CA ASN A 116 -0.61 -6.84 5.11
C ASN A 116 0.03 -6.20 3.86
N ARG A 117 -0.02 -4.87 3.77
CA ARG A 117 0.68 -4.09 2.77
C ARG A 117 1.58 -3.04 3.41
N GLN A 118 2.13 -3.36 4.58
CA GLN A 118 3.18 -2.56 5.23
C GLN A 118 2.76 -1.09 5.44
N THR A 119 1.53 -0.88 5.89
CA THR A 119 1.03 0.45 6.21
C THR A 119 0.02 0.34 7.35
N PHE A 120 -0.37 1.46 7.95
CA PHE A 120 -1.39 1.52 8.97
C PHE A 120 -2.73 2.05 8.44
N GLN A 121 -3.78 1.76 9.19
CA GLN A 121 -5.11 2.33 9.01
C GLN A 121 -5.64 2.89 10.32
N PHE A 122 -6.28 4.04 10.22
CA PHE A 122 -7.23 4.51 11.21
C PHE A 122 -8.63 4.07 10.81
N HIS A 123 -9.46 3.77 11.80
CA HIS A 123 -10.88 3.49 11.62
C HIS A 123 -11.69 4.45 12.47
N GLY A 124 -12.88 4.85 12.01
CA GLY A 124 -13.76 5.66 12.83
C GLY A 124 -13.41 7.16 12.86
N ILE A 125 -12.81 7.70 11.81
CA ILE A 125 -12.58 9.15 11.69
C ILE A 125 -13.90 9.81 11.29
N LEU A 126 -14.43 10.72 12.08
CA LEU A 126 -15.63 11.48 11.71
C LEU A 126 -15.32 12.50 10.60
N LYS A 127 -16.34 12.91 9.81
CA LYS A 127 -16.15 13.81 8.65
C LYS A 127 -15.40 15.09 8.99
N LYS A 128 -15.74 15.74 10.10
CA LYS A 128 -15.01 16.93 10.59
C LYS A 128 -13.51 16.70 10.86
N ASN A 129 -13.09 15.46 11.12
CA ASN A 129 -11.70 15.11 11.44
C ASN A 129 -10.91 14.60 10.21
N VAL A 130 -11.52 14.51 9.02
CA VAL A 130 -10.81 14.00 7.83
C VAL A 130 -9.76 14.99 7.32
N LYS A 131 -10.01 16.30 7.37
CA LYS A 131 -8.98 17.27 7.00
C LYS A 131 -7.84 17.34 8.04
N PRO A 132 -8.13 17.42 9.36
CA PRO A 132 -7.11 17.35 10.40
C PRO A 132 -6.17 16.13 10.32
N VAL A 133 -6.68 14.93 9.99
CA VAL A 133 -5.79 13.75 9.86
C VAL A 133 -4.78 13.91 8.72
N HIS A 134 -5.17 14.49 7.59
CA HIS A 134 -4.26 14.70 6.46
C HIS A 134 -3.20 15.75 6.78
N GLN A 135 -3.57 16.83 7.47
CA GLN A 135 -2.64 17.84 7.97
C GLN A 135 -1.66 17.25 9.00
N MET A 136 -2.15 16.40 9.91
CA MET A 136 -1.29 15.68 10.87
C MET A 136 -0.28 14.79 10.14
N LEU A 137 -0.71 13.98 9.17
CA LEU A 137 0.19 13.15 8.37
C LEU A 137 1.24 14.02 7.67
N HIS A 138 0.82 15.10 7.02
CA HIS A 138 1.71 16.02 6.32
C HIS A 138 2.76 16.64 7.25
N SER A 139 2.37 17.03 8.47
CA SER A 139 3.28 17.63 9.47
C SER A 139 4.46 16.72 9.87
N VAL A 140 4.35 15.41 9.64
CA VAL A 140 5.40 14.40 9.89
C VAL A 140 5.93 13.75 8.60
N GLY A 141 5.66 14.36 7.44
CA GLY A 141 6.16 13.90 6.15
C GLY A 141 5.47 12.64 5.61
N LEU A 142 4.23 12.37 6.05
CA LEU A 142 3.39 11.27 5.56
C LEU A 142 2.24 11.79 4.70
N ASP A 143 1.66 10.90 3.88
CA ASP A 143 0.47 11.18 3.08
C ASP A 143 -0.45 9.97 2.96
N ALA A 144 -1.73 10.21 2.65
CA ALA A 144 -2.72 9.19 2.33
C ALA A 144 -3.02 9.14 0.81
N LEU A 145 -2.32 9.95 0.02
CA LEU A 145 -2.53 10.03 -1.41
C LEU A 145 -2.23 8.66 -2.03
N ALA A 146 -3.10 8.27 -2.94
CA ALA A 146 -2.93 7.07 -3.72
C ALA A 146 -3.07 5.72 -3.01
N THR A 147 -3.59 5.66 -1.78
CA THR A 147 -3.59 4.40 -1.02
C THR A 147 -4.79 3.50 -1.29
N ALA A 148 -5.76 3.97 -2.09
CA ALA A 148 -6.93 3.21 -2.48
C ALA A 148 -7.34 3.34 -3.95
N ASN A 149 -8.59 3.01 -4.28
CA ASN A 149 -9.16 2.99 -5.63
C ASN A 149 -8.26 2.49 -6.79
N ASP A 150 -8.29 3.16 -7.95
CA ASP A 150 -7.74 2.75 -9.24
C ASP A 150 -6.38 3.39 -9.52
N MET A 151 -5.42 3.10 -8.64
CA MET A 151 -4.05 3.58 -8.70
C MET A 151 -3.06 2.60 -8.07
N ASN A 152 -1.79 2.97 -8.12
CA ASN A 152 -0.69 2.28 -7.45
C ASN A 152 -0.90 2.31 -5.94
N ARG A 153 -0.93 1.13 -5.32
CA ARG A 153 -1.01 0.97 -3.87
C ARG A 153 0.38 1.07 -3.26
N ASN A 154 0.42 1.05 -1.92
CA ASN A 154 1.67 0.99 -1.17
C ASN A 154 2.63 -0.05 -1.76
N VAL A 155 3.85 0.39 -2.08
CA VAL A 155 4.91 -0.44 -2.63
C VAL A 155 5.54 -1.20 -1.48
N LEU A 156 5.51 -2.52 -1.54
CA LEU A 156 6.11 -3.34 -0.49
C LEU A 156 7.62 -3.47 -0.72
N CYS A 157 8.37 -3.62 0.36
CA CYS A 157 9.75 -4.05 0.35
C CYS A 157 9.88 -5.16 1.39
N THR A 158 10.58 -6.27 1.11
CA THR A 158 10.93 -7.25 2.15
C THR A 158 11.48 -6.48 3.36
N SER A 159 10.91 -6.68 4.55
CA SER A 159 11.27 -5.86 5.73
C SER A 159 12.71 -6.11 6.22
N ASN A 160 13.34 -7.17 5.70
CA ASN A 160 14.67 -7.75 5.99
C ASN A 160 15.58 -6.85 6.83
N PRO A 161 15.49 -6.92 8.16
CA PRO A 161 16.42 -6.18 9.01
C PRO A 161 17.80 -6.86 9.13
N TYR A 162 17.99 -8.06 8.61
CA TYR A 162 19.24 -8.81 8.79
C TYR A 162 20.34 -8.27 7.90
N GLU A 163 20.04 -8.12 6.62
CA GLU A 163 20.95 -7.59 5.63
C GLU A 163 20.63 -6.11 5.42
N SER A 164 20.86 -5.31 6.48
CA SER A 164 20.47 -3.89 6.54
C SER A 164 20.94 -3.07 5.34
N GLN A 165 22.10 -3.38 4.76
CA GLN A 165 22.62 -2.69 3.57
C GLN A 165 21.82 -3.01 2.31
N LEU A 166 21.61 -4.30 1.99
CA LEU A 166 20.80 -4.70 0.84
C LEU A 166 19.34 -4.25 1.01
N HIS A 167 18.81 -4.30 2.24
CA HIS A 167 17.51 -3.74 2.56
C HIS A 167 17.45 -2.25 2.30
N ALA A 168 18.47 -1.46 2.69
CA ALA A 168 18.48 -0.02 2.44
C ALA A 168 18.42 0.28 0.94
N GLU A 169 19.21 -0.40 0.11
CA GLU A 169 19.17 -0.24 -1.34
C GLU A 169 17.81 -0.64 -1.95
N ALA A 170 17.27 -1.80 -1.55
CA ALA A 170 15.96 -2.26 -2.01
C ALA A 170 14.81 -1.34 -1.56
N TYR A 171 14.86 -0.86 -0.32
CA TYR A 171 13.91 0.12 0.24
C TYR A 171 13.94 1.43 -0.55
N GLU A 172 15.12 1.94 -0.87
CA GLU A 172 15.25 3.16 -1.67
C GLU A 172 14.62 3.00 -3.06
N TRP A 173 14.76 1.82 -3.69
CA TRP A 173 14.04 1.54 -4.94
C TRP A 173 12.53 1.43 -4.74
N ALA A 174 12.06 0.79 -3.68
CA ALA A 174 10.63 0.74 -3.36
C ALA A 174 10.03 2.14 -3.16
N LYS A 175 10.78 3.04 -2.50
CA LYS A 175 10.44 4.45 -2.32
C LYS A 175 10.43 5.20 -3.64
N LYS A 176 11.49 5.11 -4.45
CA LYS A 176 11.58 5.74 -5.79
C LYS A 176 10.45 5.27 -6.69
N ILE A 177 10.13 3.97 -6.72
CA ILE A 177 8.99 3.43 -7.49
C ILE A 177 7.67 4.00 -6.95
N SER A 178 7.49 4.07 -5.62
CA SER A 178 6.28 4.64 -5.04
C SER A 178 6.10 6.10 -5.42
N GLU A 179 7.17 6.89 -5.45
CA GLU A 179 7.16 8.32 -5.78
C GLU A 179 6.97 8.54 -7.29
N HIS A 180 7.67 7.78 -8.12
CA HIS A 180 7.55 7.82 -9.59
C HIS A 180 6.12 7.56 -10.07
N LEU A 181 5.41 6.69 -9.35
CA LEU A 181 4.07 6.22 -9.69
C LEU A 181 2.93 6.96 -8.95
N LEU A 182 3.24 8.04 -8.21
CA LEU A 182 2.23 8.92 -7.63
C LEU A 182 1.47 9.69 -8.72
N PRO A 183 0.17 9.99 -8.49
CA PRO A 183 -0.55 10.90 -9.36
C PRO A 183 0.06 12.31 -9.26
N ARG A 184 0.30 12.94 -10.41
CA ARG A 184 0.72 14.34 -10.57
C ARG A 184 -0.51 15.27 -10.57
N THR A 185 -1.21 15.29 -9.44
CA THR A 185 -2.36 16.18 -9.20
C THR A 185 -2.13 17.07 -7.98
N ARG A 186 -2.57 18.32 -8.05
CA ARG A 186 -2.60 19.22 -6.89
C ARG A 186 -3.82 19.05 -5.99
N ALA A 187 -4.82 18.25 -6.40
CA ALA A 187 -6.08 18.10 -5.67
C ALA A 187 -5.89 17.75 -4.19
N TYR A 188 -4.93 16.89 -3.87
CA TYR A 188 -4.66 16.50 -2.48
C TYR A 188 -4.21 17.70 -1.63
N ALA A 189 -3.30 18.52 -2.15
CA ALA A 189 -2.80 19.69 -1.43
C ALA A 189 -3.88 20.78 -1.29
N GLU A 190 -4.67 21.00 -2.35
CA GLU A 190 -5.75 21.99 -2.35
C GLU A 190 -6.88 21.64 -1.38
N ILE A 191 -7.31 20.37 -1.34
CA ILE A 191 -8.44 19.96 -0.49
C ILE A 191 -8.00 19.87 0.98
N TRP A 192 -6.85 19.22 1.23
CA TRP A 192 -6.50 18.76 2.57
C TRP A 192 -5.49 19.65 3.28
N LEU A 193 -4.65 20.38 2.55
CA LEU A 193 -3.50 21.12 3.10
C LEU A 193 -3.64 22.64 2.98
N ASP A 194 -4.83 23.14 2.61
CA ASP A 194 -5.13 24.58 2.48
C ASP A 194 -4.21 25.31 1.49
N GLN A 195 -3.61 24.60 0.53
CA GLN A 195 -2.80 25.24 -0.50
C GLN A 195 -3.68 25.93 -1.54
N GLU A 196 -3.26 27.11 -1.98
CA GLU A 196 -3.98 27.87 -3.00
C GLU A 196 -4.07 27.10 -4.32
N LYS A 197 -5.24 27.22 -4.94
CA LYS A 197 -5.47 26.75 -6.30
C LYS A 197 -4.69 27.67 -7.25
N VAL A 198 -3.80 27.07 -8.02
CA VAL A 198 -3.09 27.75 -9.11
C VAL A 198 -3.92 27.65 -10.39
N ALA A 199 -3.80 28.64 -11.28
CA ALA A 199 -4.56 28.67 -12.53
C ALA A 199 -4.11 27.62 -13.58
N THR A 200 -3.01 26.90 -13.33
CA THR A 200 -2.51 25.87 -14.25
C THR A 200 -3.37 24.61 -14.20
N THR A 201 -3.59 23.98 -15.35
CA THR A 201 -4.26 22.68 -15.43
C THR A 201 -3.28 21.57 -15.02
N ASP A 202 -3.72 20.63 -14.19
CA ASP A 202 -2.89 19.44 -13.89
C ASP A 202 -2.69 18.61 -15.16
N GLU A 203 -1.52 17.98 -15.27
CA GLU A 203 -1.22 16.98 -16.30
C GLU A 203 -0.79 15.67 -15.62
N GLU A 204 -1.38 14.54 -16.05
CA GLU A 204 -1.08 13.20 -15.54
C GLU A 204 -0.39 12.34 -16.61
N PRO A 205 0.94 12.42 -16.76
CA PRO A 205 1.65 11.82 -17.89
C PRO A 205 1.71 10.29 -17.82
N ILE A 206 1.81 9.72 -16.61
CA ILE A 206 1.87 8.27 -16.42
C ILE A 206 0.48 7.68 -16.35
N LEU A 207 -0.40 8.24 -15.50
CA LEU A 207 -1.69 7.63 -15.19
C LEU A 207 -2.80 8.04 -16.17
N GLY A 208 -2.64 9.16 -16.88
CA GLY A 208 -3.65 9.73 -17.76
C GLY A 208 -4.86 10.29 -16.99
N GLN A 209 -5.77 10.94 -17.71
CA GLN A 209 -6.95 11.61 -17.14
C GLN A 209 -7.89 10.66 -16.37
N THR A 210 -7.92 9.39 -16.74
CA THR A 210 -8.77 8.36 -16.12
C THR A 210 -7.98 7.38 -15.26
N TYR A 211 -6.74 7.70 -14.88
CA TYR A 211 -5.91 6.85 -14.02
C TYR A 211 -5.84 5.38 -14.52
N LEU A 212 -5.67 4.41 -13.61
CA LEU A 212 -5.65 2.99 -13.99
C LEU A 212 -7.07 2.42 -14.14
N PRO A 213 -7.25 1.29 -14.82
CA PRO A 213 -8.53 0.55 -14.85
C PRO A 213 -8.92 -0.03 -13.49
N ARG A 214 -7.91 -0.37 -12.68
CA ARG A 214 -8.07 -0.93 -11.33
C ARG A 214 -6.83 -0.69 -10.47
N LYS A 215 -6.95 -0.94 -9.17
CA LYS A 215 -5.83 -0.95 -8.21
C LYS A 215 -4.62 -1.70 -8.78
N PHE A 216 -3.41 -1.17 -8.61
CA PHE A 216 -2.16 -1.78 -9.04
C PHE A 216 -1.23 -1.95 -7.83
N LYS A 217 -0.57 -3.10 -7.70
CA LYS A 217 0.21 -3.47 -6.53
C LYS A 217 1.63 -3.83 -6.93
N THR A 218 2.60 -3.19 -6.29
CA THR A 218 4.02 -3.39 -6.57
C THR A 218 4.75 -3.92 -5.34
N THR A 219 5.78 -4.73 -5.54
CA THR A 219 6.71 -5.17 -4.50
C THR A 219 8.16 -5.10 -4.97
N VAL A 220 9.06 -4.89 -4.02
CA VAL A 220 10.49 -5.16 -4.11
C VAL A 220 10.80 -6.28 -3.12
N VAL A 221 11.46 -7.34 -3.56
CA VAL A 221 11.60 -8.59 -2.82
C VAL A 221 13.06 -8.93 -2.67
N ILE A 222 13.50 -9.34 -1.48
CA ILE A 222 14.88 -9.77 -1.24
C ILE A 222 14.88 -11.29 -0.96
N PRO A 223 15.36 -12.12 -1.91
CA PRO A 223 15.59 -13.54 -1.67
C PRO A 223 16.50 -13.81 -0.45
N PRO A 224 16.30 -14.91 0.29
CA PRO A 224 15.33 -15.98 0.03
C PRO A 224 13.95 -15.75 0.67
N GLN A 225 13.63 -14.52 1.08
CA GLN A 225 12.36 -14.21 1.75
C GLN A 225 11.29 -13.79 0.75
N ASN A 226 10.07 -14.31 0.93
CA ASN A 226 8.88 -13.89 0.20
C ASN A 226 7.76 -13.47 1.19
N ASP A 227 8.16 -12.77 2.25
CA ASP A 227 7.27 -12.18 3.26
C ASP A 227 6.20 -11.26 2.64
N ILE A 228 6.54 -10.56 1.56
CA ILE A 228 5.65 -9.66 0.81
C ILE A 228 4.64 -10.36 -0.13
N ASP A 229 4.67 -11.70 -0.19
CA ASP A 229 3.82 -12.58 -1.01
C ASP A 229 3.71 -12.12 -2.48
N LEU A 230 4.84 -12.11 -3.20
CA LEU A 230 4.99 -11.46 -4.52
C LEU A 230 3.91 -11.89 -5.54
N HIS A 231 3.50 -13.17 -5.52
CA HIS A 231 2.52 -13.71 -6.47
C HIS A 231 1.11 -13.12 -6.28
N ALA A 232 0.86 -12.35 -5.22
CA ALA A 232 -0.38 -11.60 -5.00
C ALA A 232 -0.40 -10.20 -5.64
N ASN A 233 0.67 -9.81 -6.36
CA ASN A 233 0.92 -8.46 -6.83
C ASN A 233 1.08 -8.36 -8.35
N ASP A 234 0.79 -7.18 -8.90
CA ASP A 234 0.82 -6.94 -10.34
C ASP A 234 2.24 -6.85 -10.89
N MET A 235 3.17 -6.28 -10.14
CA MET A 235 4.56 -6.05 -10.54
C MET A 235 5.50 -6.30 -9.37
N ASN A 236 6.56 -7.07 -9.60
CA ASN A 236 7.47 -7.50 -8.55
C ASN A 236 8.90 -7.41 -9.05
N PHE A 237 9.74 -6.72 -8.28
CA PHE A 237 11.17 -6.59 -8.53
C PHE A 237 11.91 -7.47 -7.52
N VAL A 238 12.41 -8.62 -7.96
CA VAL A 238 13.19 -9.54 -7.12
C VAL A 238 14.65 -9.12 -7.18
N ALA A 239 15.19 -8.67 -6.05
CA ALA A 239 16.55 -8.17 -5.89
C ALA A 239 17.57 -9.22 -6.30
N ILE A 240 18.50 -8.82 -7.17
CA ILE A 240 19.70 -9.59 -7.48
C ILE A 240 20.90 -8.81 -6.96
N ALA A 241 21.68 -9.47 -6.09
CA ALA A 241 22.86 -8.89 -5.49
C ALA A 241 24.13 -9.59 -5.97
N GLU A 242 25.20 -8.83 -6.15
CA GLU A 242 26.56 -9.31 -6.36
C GLU A 242 27.44 -8.70 -5.26
N ASN A 243 28.22 -9.54 -4.58
CA ASN A 243 29.10 -9.10 -3.47
C ASN A 243 28.38 -8.27 -2.38
N GLY A 244 27.11 -8.60 -2.09
CA GLY A 244 26.29 -7.91 -1.08
C GLY A 244 25.72 -6.55 -1.53
N LYS A 245 25.86 -6.18 -2.81
CA LYS A 245 25.31 -4.94 -3.38
C LYS A 245 24.25 -5.25 -4.42
N LEU A 246 23.20 -4.44 -4.47
CA LEU A 246 22.12 -4.62 -5.44
C LEU A 246 22.63 -4.24 -6.84
N VAL A 247 22.52 -5.14 -7.81
CA VAL A 247 22.96 -4.90 -9.20
C VAL A 247 21.80 -4.80 -10.19
N GLY A 248 20.63 -5.34 -9.83
CA GLY A 248 19.43 -5.26 -10.66
C GLY A 248 18.29 -6.08 -10.10
N PHE A 249 17.31 -6.36 -10.96
CA PHE A 249 16.10 -7.07 -10.58
C PHE A 249 15.67 -8.09 -11.62
N ASN A 250 15.17 -9.25 -11.17
CA ASN A 250 14.23 -10.01 -11.98
C ASN A 250 12.84 -9.40 -11.86
N LEU A 251 12.14 -9.27 -12.98
CA LEU A 251 10.77 -8.77 -13.04
C LEU A 251 9.76 -9.92 -13.13
N LEU A 252 8.77 -9.93 -12.23
CA LEU A 252 7.60 -10.81 -12.31
C LEU A 252 6.30 -9.99 -12.36
N VAL A 253 5.39 -10.33 -13.29
CA VAL A 253 4.16 -9.54 -13.57
C VAL A 253 2.89 -10.41 -13.55
N GLY A 254 1.78 -9.84 -13.09
CA GLY A 254 0.43 -10.40 -13.29
C GLY A 254 -0.11 -11.28 -12.17
N GLY A 255 0.39 -11.13 -10.95
CA GLY A 255 -0.19 -11.79 -9.78
C GLY A 255 -1.51 -11.17 -9.31
N GLY A 256 -2.35 -11.95 -8.62
CA GLY A 256 -3.50 -11.39 -7.92
C GLY A 256 -4.57 -12.40 -7.49
N LEU A 257 -5.05 -12.25 -6.25
CA LEU A 257 -5.85 -13.27 -5.56
C LEU A 257 -7.37 -13.15 -5.73
N SER A 258 -7.89 -11.98 -6.12
CA SER A 258 -9.34 -11.72 -6.07
C SER A 258 -10.13 -12.66 -6.99
N ILE A 259 -11.20 -13.26 -6.45
CA ILE A 259 -12.21 -14.05 -7.15
C ILE A 259 -13.62 -13.58 -6.77
N GLU A 260 -14.62 -14.03 -7.52
CA GLU A 260 -16.04 -13.94 -7.18
C GLU A 260 -16.60 -15.37 -7.10
N HIS A 261 -17.24 -15.71 -5.98
CA HIS A 261 -17.80 -17.05 -5.78
C HIS A 261 -18.80 -17.40 -6.88
N GLY A 262 -18.67 -18.60 -7.45
CA GLY A 262 -19.49 -19.08 -8.57
C GLY A 262 -19.08 -18.53 -9.94
N ASN A 263 -18.26 -17.48 -10.03
CA ASN A 263 -17.84 -16.90 -11.30
C ASN A 263 -16.47 -17.44 -11.75
N LYS A 264 -16.51 -18.50 -12.57
CA LYS A 264 -15.31 -19.16 -13.13
C LYS A 264 -14.46 -18.25 -14.05
N LYS A 265 -14.98 -17.10 -14.49
CA LYS A 265 -14.20 -16.11 -15.26
C LYS A 265 -13.25 -15.30 -14.38
N THR A 266 -13.41 -15.39 -13.06
CA THR A 266 -12.50 -14.79 -12.08
C THR A 266 -11.72 -15.87 -11.35
N TYR A 267 -10.41 -15.70 -11.23
CA TYR A 267 -9.51 -16.71 -10.67
C TYR A 267 -8.27 -16.07 -10.05
N ALA A 268 -7.67 -16.69 -9.04
CA ALA A 268 -6.37 -16.30 -8.56
C ALA A 268 -5.29 -16.65 -9.61
N ARG A 269 -4.26 -15.82 -9.73
CA ARG A 269 -3.14 -16.03 -10.67
C ARG A 269 -1.83 -15.70 -9.98
N THR A 270 -0.81 -16.52 -10.19
CA THR A 270 0.57 -16.21 -9.80
C THR A 270 1.20 -15.22 -10.80
N ALA A 271 2.19 -14.45 -10.35
CA ALA A 271 2.98 -13.61 -11.26
C ALA A 271 3.88 -14.48 -12.18
N SER A 272 4.10 -14.04 -13.42
CA SER A 272 4.94 -14.68 -14.43
C SER A 272 6.25 -13.92 -14.59
N GLU A 273 7.34 -14.64 -14.80
CA GLU A 273 8.66 -14.06 -15.07
C GLU A 273 8.72 -13.36 -16.42
N PHE A 274 9.33 -12.17 -16.45
CA PHE A 274 9.61 -11.42 -17.69
C PHE A 274 11.09 -11.49 -18.06
N GLY A 275 11.97 -11.31 -17.08
CA GLY A 275 13.42 -11.36 -17.25
C GLY A 275 14.15 -10.43 -16.27
N TYR A 276 15.46 -10.34 -16.43
CA TYR A 276 16.32 -9.46 -15.63
C TYR A 276 16.45 -8.07 -16.25
N LEU A 277 16.64 -7.06 -15.39
CA LEU A 277 17.00 -5.68 -15.76
C LEU A 277 18.07 -5.11 -14.80
N PRO A 278 19.06 -4.37 -15.32
CA PRO A 278 19.95 -3.51 -14.53
C PRO A 278 19.19 -2.42 -13.76
N LEU A 279 19.75 -1.96 -12.64
CA LEU A 279 19.13 -0.98 -11.74
C LEU A 279 18.69 0.32 -12.44
N GLU A 280 19.47 0.83 -13.38
CA GLU A 280 19.20 2.11 -14.06
C GLU A 280 17.87 2.11 -14.83
N HIS A 281 17.38 0.94 -15.24
CA HIS A 281 16.13 0.81 -16.00
C HIS A 281 14.89 0.61 -15.12
N THR A 282 15.03 0.53 -13.79
CA THR A 282 13.94 0.16 -12.87
C THR A 282 12.71 1.05 -13.02
N LEU A 283 12.87 2.38 -13.07
CA LEU A 283 11.73 3.31 -13.16
C LEU A 283 11.09 3.30 -14.55
N ALA A 284 11.90 3.24 -15.61
CA ALA A 284 11.41 3.16 -16.99
C ALA A 284 10.59 1.87 -17.20
N VAL A 285 11.05 0.74 -16.65
CA VAL A 285 10.33 -0.52 -16.68
C VAL A 285 9.06 -0.46 -15.83
N ALA A 286 9.12 0.11 -14.62
CA ALA A 286 7.95 0.27 -13.77
C ALA A 286 6.83 1.07 -14.47
N GLU A 287 7.21 2.18 -15.10
CA GLU A 287 6.30 3.00 -15.90
C GLU A 287 5.79 2.26 -17.14
N ALA A 288 6.64 1.53 -17.86
CA ALA A 288 6.26 0.75 -19.02
C ALA A 288 5.19 -0.31 -18.69
N VAL A 289 5.36 -1.05 -17.58
CA VAL A 289 4.34 -2.03 -17.12
C VAL A 289 3.04 -1.33 -16.74
N VAL A 290 3.12 -0.24 -15.96
CA VAL A 290 1.93 0.51 -15.50
C VAL A 290 1.17 1.12 -16.66
N THR A 291 1.86 1.74 -17.62
CA THR A 291 1.22 2.36 -18.78
C THR A 291 0.68 1.32 -19.76
N THR A 292 1.34 0.16 -19.90
CA THR A 292 0.77 -0.97 -20.67
C THR A 292 -0.54 -1.41 -20.05
N GLN A 293 -0.59 -1.60 -18.73
CA GLN A 293 -1.82 -1.92 -18.02
C GLN A 293 -2.87 -0.79 -18.09
N ARG A 294 -2.45 0.47 -18.06
CA ARG A 294 -3.34 1.63 -18.23
C ARG A 294 -4.07 1.59 -19.57
N ASP A 295 -3.35 1.24 -20.64
CA ASP A 295 -3.86 1.29 -22.01
C ASP A 295 -4.62 0.02 -22.38
N TRP A 296 -4.14 -1.15 -21.96
CA TRP A 296 -4.69 -2.45 -22.36
C TRP A 296 -5.67 -3.04 -21.34
N GLY A 297 -5.68 -2.57 -20.09
CA GLY A 297 -6.57 -3.11 -19.07
C GLY A 297 -8.05 -2.83 -19.37
N ASN A 298 -8.90 -3.81 -19.10
CA ASN A 298 -10.34 -3.72 -19.37
C ASN A 298 -11.00 -2.61 -18.52
N ARG A 299 -11.69 -1.66 -19.16
CA ARG A 299 -12.45 -0.56 -18.51
C ARG A 299 -13.98 -0.69 -18.63
N THR A 300 -14.46 -1.73 -19.31
CA THR A 300 -15.88 -2.06 -19.48
C THR A 300 -16.39 -3.01 -18.39
N ASP A 301 -15.51 -3.81 -17.79
CA ASP A 301 -15.81 -4.65 -16.63
C ASP A 301 -14.71 -4.59 -15.56
N ARG A 302 -15.03 -3.98 -14.40
CA ARG A 302 -14.12 -3.84 -13.25
C ARG A 302 -13.67 -5.18 -12.67
N LYS A 303 -14.43 -6.26 -12.84
CA LYS A 303 -14.07 -7.61 -12.38
C LYS A 303 -12.98 -8.23 -13.25
N ASN A 304 -12.86 -7.80 -14.50
CA ASN A 304 -11.84 -8.22 -15.47
C ASN A 304 -10.72 -7.18 -15.67
N ALA A 305 -10.72 -6.07 -14.92
CA ALA A 305 -9.82 -4.93 -15.13
C ALA A 305 -8.38 -5.07 -14.58
N LYS A 306 -8.04 -6.17 -13.87
CA LYS A 306 -6.71 -6.37 -13.26
C LYS A 306 -5.69 -6.91 -14.26
N THR A 307 -4.42 -6.54 -14.09
CA THR A 307 -3.27 -6.96 -14.92
C THR A 307 -3.21 -8.45 -15.19
N LYS A 308 -3.56 -9.28 -14.19
CA LYS A 308 -3.64 -10.74 -14.34
C LYS A 308 -4.54 -11.18 -15.52
N TYR A 309 -5.65 -10.49 -15.75
CA TYR A 309 -6.55 -10.81 -16.86
C TYR A 309 -6.08 -10.22 -18.18
N THR A 310 -5.43 -9.06 -18.16
CA THR A 310 -4.78 -8.51 -19.35
C THR A 310 -3.72 -9.48 -19.86
N LEU A 311 -2.86 -9.99 -18.97
CA LEU A 311 -1.82 -10.97 -19.31
C LEU A 311 -2.38 -12.29 -19.84
N GLU A 312 -3.42 -12.83 -19.19
CA GLU A 312 -4.08 -14.05 -19.68
C GLU A 312 -4.76 -13.85 -21.03
N ARG A 313 -5.30 -12.65 -21.28
CA ARG A 313 -5.94 -12.32 -22.55
C ARG A 313 -4.95 -12.17 -23.69
N VAL A 314 -3.87 -11.41 -23.50
CA VAL A 314 -2.95 -11.05 -24.61
C VAL A 314 -1.73 -11.98 -24.73
N GLY A 315 -1.45 -12.76 -23.69
CA GLY A 315 -0.25 -13.59 -23.58
C GLY A 315 0.93 -12.87 -22.93
N VAL A 316 1.78 -13.62 -22.22
CA VAL A 316 2.97 -13.10 -21.51
C VAL A 316 3.95 -12.45 -22.49
N GLU A 317 4.29 -13.13 -23.59
CA GLU A 317 5.26 -12.63 -24.57
C GLU A 317 4.79 -11.34 -25.25
N THR A 318 3.51 -11.24 -25.60
CA THR A 318 2.93 -10.01 -26.19
C THR A 318 3.02 -8.84 -25.22
N PHE A 319 2.69 -9.05 -23.95
CA PHE A 319 2.78 -8.01 -22.92
C PHE A 319 4.25 -7.62 -22.67
N LYS A 320 5.15 -8.60 -22.55
CA LYS A 320 6.58 -8.38 -22.38
C LYS A 320 7.15 -7.53 -23.51
N ALA A 321 6.82 -7.84 -24.77
CA ALA A 321 7.31 -7.10 -25.93
C ALA A 321 6.87 -5.63 -25.93
N GLU A 322 5.64 -5.33 -25.49
CA GLU A 322 5.17 -3.94 -25.35
C GLU A 322 5.88 -3.20 -24.22
N VAL A 323 6.12 -3.87 -23.09
CA VAL A 323 6.88 -3.30 -21.98
C VAL A 323 8.31 -2.98 -22.41
N GLU A 324 8.98 -3.90 -23.11
CA GLU A 324 10.31 -3.67 -23.70
C GLU A 324 10.32 -2.46 -24.63
N ARG A 325 9.32 -2.36 -25.52
CA ARG A 325 9.18 -1.24 -26.46
C ARG A 325 9.05 0.11 -25.73
N ARG A 326 8.24 0.17 -24.67
CA ARG A 326 8.02 1.41 -23.89
C ARG A 326 9.22 1.78 -23.02
N ALA A 327 9.86 0.79 -22.41
CA ALA A 327 11.01 1.00 -21.54
C ALA A 327 12.30 1.28 -22.35
N GLY A 328 12.32 0.97 -23.65
CA GLY A 328 13.50 1.13 -24.49
C GLY A 328 14.60 0.12 -24.18
N ILE A 329 14.23 -1.06 -23.68
CA ILE A 329 15.17 -2.13 -23.29
C ILE A 329 14.73 -3.49 -23.86
N LYS A 330 15.61 -4.48 -23.76
CA LYS A 330 15.27 -5.90 -23.83
C LYS A 330 15.58 -6.55 -22.50
N PHE A 331 14.66 -7.37 -21.99
CA PHE A 331 14.92 -8.09 -20.75
C PHE A 331 15.98 -9.17 -20.99
N GLU A 332 16.96 -9.22 -20.09
CA GLU A 332 17.91 -10.33 -20.04
C GLU A 332 17.24 -11.61 -19.51
N PRO A 333 17.86 -12.79 -19.68
CA PRO A 333 17.41 -14.00 -19.02
C PRO A 333 17.28 -13.80 -17.50
N ILE A 334 16.29 -14.46 -16.89
CA ILE A 334 16.13 -14.49 -15.44
C ILE A 334 17.44 -14.94 -14.80
N ARG A 335 17.91 -14.19 -13.80
CA ARG A 335 19.02 -14.61 -12.94
C ARG A 335 18.51 -15.55 -11.84
N PRO A 336 19.29 -16.53 -11.37
CA PRO A 336 18.82 -17.48 -10.35
C PRO A 336 18.38 -16.81 -9.05
N TYR A 337 17.27 -17.27 -8.48
CA TYR A 337 16.80 -16.90 -7.15
C TYR A 337 15.99 -18.07 -6.57
N GLU A 338 15.86 -18.12 -5.25
CA GLU A 338 14.99 -19.06 -4.56
C GLU A 338 14.28 -18.38 -3.40
N PHE A 339 13.12 -18.91 -2.99
CA PHE A 339 12.43 -18.48 -1.78
C PHE A 339 12.25 -19.64 -0.81
N THR A 340 12.62 -19.44 0.45
CA THR A 340 12.57 -20.48 1.48
C THR A 340 11.47 -20.27 2.51
N GLY A 341 10.87 -19.08 2.57
CA GLY A 341 9.80 -18.79 3.53
C GLY A 341 9.08 -17.47 3.31
N ARG A 342 7.96 -17.31 4.02
CA ARG A 342 7.10 -16.11 4.00
C ARG A 342 6.82 -15.54 5.40
N GLY A 343 7.26 -16.24 6.43
CA GLY A 343 7.04 -15.85 7.82
C GLY A 343 7.94 -14.69 8.23
N ASP A 344 7.45 -13.88 9.16
CA ASP A 344 8.29 -12.95 9.89
C ASP A 344 9.21 -13.72 10.84
N ARG A 345 10.36 -13.14 11.13
CA ARG A 345 11.27 -13.67 12.15
C ARG A 345 10.95 -13.01 13.48
N ILE A 346 9.99 -13.59 14.20
CA ILE A 346 9.48 -13.12 15.50
C ILE A 346 10.59 -13.16 16.56
N GLY A 347 10.63 -12.15 17.43
CA GLY A 347 11.62 -12.03 18.50
C GLY A 347 12.87 -11.28 18.07
N TRP A 348 13.94 -11.45 18.86
CA TRP A 348 15.21 -10.77 18.66
C TRP A 348 16.06 -11.44 17.62
N VAL A 349 16.71 -10.59 16.82
CA VAL A 349 17.69 -11.01 15.84
C VAL A 349 18.78 -9.98 15.63
N LYS A 350 19.99 -10.47 15.37
CA LYS A 350 21.16 -9.64 15.11
C LYS A 350 21.25 -9.36 13.60
N GLY A 351 21.36 -8.09 13.23
CA GLY A 351 21.70 -7.63 11.89
C GLY A 351 23.20 -7.75 11.61
N ILE A 352 23.59 -7.61 10.35
CA ILE A 352 25.02 -7.61 9.94
C ILE A 352 25.78 -6.34 10.37
N ASP A 353 25.06 -5.31 10.81
CA ASP A 353 25.55 -4.00 11.23
C ASP A 353 25.72 -3.86 12.75
N ASP A 354 25.85 -4.99 13.46
CA ASP A 354 25.90 -5.10 14.94
C ASP A 354 24.69 -4.53 15.70
N ASN A 355 23.66 -4.11 14.97
CA ASN A 355 22.36 -3.78 15.54
C ASN A 355 21.49 -5.01 15.76
N TRP A 356 20.49 -4.86 16.60
CA TRP A 356 19.46 -5.86 16.86
C TRP A 356 18.10 -5.37 16.41
N HIS A 357 17.22 -6.31 16.10
CA HIS A 357 15.86 -6.02 15.65
C HIS A 357 14.89 -6.93 16.40
N LEU A 358 13.84 -6.33 16.96
CA LEU A 358 12.80 -7.04 17.68
C LEU A 358 11.52 -7.05 16.86
N THR A 359 11.14 -8.19 16.33
CA THR A 359 9.84 -8.34 15.66
C THR A 359 8.79 -8.75 16.69
N LEU A 360 7.77 -7.91 16.84
CA LEU A 360 6.64 -8.11 17.74
C LEU A 360 5.48 -8.71 16.96
N PHE A 361 5.01 -9.88 17.39
CA PHE A 361 3.76 -10.43 16.88
C PHE A 361 2.59 -9.58 17.36
N ILE A 362 1.75 -9.13 16.43
CA ILE A 362 0.56 -8.34 16.74
C ILE A 362 -0.62 -9.05 16.09
N GLU A 363 -1.45 -9.67 16.92
CA GLU A 363 -2.62 -10.40 16.44
C GLU A 363 -3.51 -9.51 15.57
N ASN A 364 -3.76 -9.95 14.33
CA ASN A 364 -4.50 -9.20 13.33
C ASN A 364 -3.96 -7.79 13.05
N GLY A 365 -2.72 -7.48 13.40
CA GLY A 365 -2.16 -6.12 13.35
C GLY A 365 -2.96 -5.08 14.11
N ARG A 366 -3.76 -5.46 15.12
CA ARG A 366 -4.61 -4.54 15.88
C ARG A 366 -3.85 -4.03 17.11
N ILE A 367 -3.52 -2.75 17.10
CA ILE A 367 -2.84 -2.08 18.21
C ILE A 367 -3.88 -1.27 18.97
N LEU A 368 -4.19 -1.74 20.16
CA LEU A 368 -5.06 -1.12 21.15
C LEU A 368 -4.60 -1.61 22.54
N ASP A 369 -4.91 -0.87 23.59
CA ASP A 369 -4.72 -1.37 24.94
C ASP A 369 -5.86 -2.33 25.31
N TYR A 370 -5.48 -3.51 25.78
CA TYR A 370 -6.39 -4.53 26.30
C TYR A 370 -6.15 -4.72 27.80
N PRO A 371 -7.13 -5.24 28.57
CA PRO A 371 -6.91 -5.64 29.96
C PRO A 371 -5.68 -6.55 30.09
N GLY A 372 -4.68 -6.11 30.85
CA GLY A 372 -3.42 -6.85 31.06
C GLY A 372 -2.46 -6.89 29.86
N ARG A 373 -2.78 -6.23 28.74
CA ARG A 373 -1.91 -6.13 27.54
C ARG A 373 -2.02 -4.73 26.91
N PRO A 374 -1.40 -3.69 27.51
CA PRO A 374 -1.43 -2.33 26.98
C PRO A 374 -0.51 -2.17 25.77
N LEU A 375 -0.83 -2.84 24.65
CA LEU A 375 0.01 -2.92 23.45
C LEU A 375 0.31 -1.54 22.85
N LYS A 376 -0.69 -0.65 22.81
CA LYS A 376 -0.57 0.68 22.21
C LYS A 376 0.32 1.57 23.07
N THR A 377 0.05 1.60 24.37
CA THR A 377 0.88 2.33 25.33
C THR A 377 2.32 1.82 25.35
N GLY A 378 2.54 0.49 25.34
CA GLY A 378 3.88 -0.09 25.30
C GLY A 378 4.68 0.30 24.06
N LEU A 379 4.05 0.26 22.88
CA LEU A 379 4.69 0.70 21.63
C LEU A 379 4.99 2.21 21.63
N LEU A 380 4.13 3.03 22.23
CA LEU A 380 4.38 4.46 22.40
C LEU A 380 5.58 4.72 23.31
N GLU A 381 5.71 4.00 24.43
CA GLU A 381 6.87 4.13 25.32
C GLU A 381 8.17 3.69 24.65
N ILE A 382 8.14 2.60 23.88
CA ILE A 382 9.28 2.19 23.05
C ILE A 382 9.63 3.29 22.04
N ALA A 383 8.64 3.88 21.36
CA ALA A 383 8.88 4.94 20.38
C ALA A 383 9.49 6.21 21.01
N LYS A 384 9.26 6.49 22.29
CA LYS A 384 9.87 7.64 22.98
C LYS A 384 11.36 7.47 23.22
N ILE A 385 11.83 6.25 23.43
CA ILE A 385 13.25 5.96 23.77
C ILE A 385 14.07 5.47 22.58
N HIS A 386 13.43 4.77 21.62
CA HIS A 386 14.10 4.16 20.48
C HIS A 386 14.70 5.21 19.53
N LYS A 387 15.92 4.92 19.03
CA LYS A 387 16.70 5.84 18.19
C LYS A 387 16.70 5.46 16.70
N GLY A 388 16.31 4.23 16.39
CA GLY A 388 16.07 3.80 15.02
C GLY A 388 14.62 4.03 14.60
N ASP A 389 14.15 3.18 13.68
CA ASP A 389 12.80 3.24 13.13
C ASP A 389 12.01 1.97 13.44
N PHE A 390 10.71 2.01 13.16
CA PHE A 390 9.86 0.83 13.11
C PHE A 390 9.65 0.38 11.66
N ARG A 391 9.38 -0.91 11.45
CA ARG A 391 9.01 -1.45 10.14
C ARG A 391 7.74 -2.28 10.27
N ILE A 392 6.68 -1.87 9.56
CA ILE A 392 5.43 -2.64 9.47
C ILE A 392 5.64 -3.78 8.47
N THR A 393 5.37 -5.02 8.87
CA THR A 393 5.56 -6.19 7.99
C THR A 393 4.34 -6.48 7.13
N ALA A 394 4.54 -7.29 6.07
CA ALA A 394 3.44 -7.78 5.25
C ALA A 394 2.57 -8.84 5.97
N ASN A 395 3.01 -9.34 7.12
CA ASN A 395 2.23 -10.22 7.99
C ASN A 395 1.52 -9.48 9.14
N GLN A 396 1.42 -8.14 9.05
CA GLN A 396 0.69 -7.28 10.01
C GLN A 396 1.38 -7.13 11.37
N ASN A 397 2.68 -7.42 11.44
CA ASN A 397 3.50 -7.26 12.64
C ASN A 397 4.33 -5.97 12.58
N LEU A 398 5.07 -5.69 13.66
CA LEU A 398 5.94 -4.52 13.78
C LEU A 398 7.35 -4.94 14.19
N ILE A 399 8.35 -4.42 13.48
CA ILE A 399 9.76 -4.59 13.82
C ILE A 399 10.26 -3.30 14.48
N ILE A 400 10.84 -3.41 15.66
CA ILE A 400 11.67 -2.36 16.28
C ILE A 400 13.09 -2.54 15.74
N ALA A 401 13.49 -1.73 14.76
CA ALA A 401 14.71 -1.96 13.98
C ALA A 401 15.87 -1.05 14.42
N GLY A 402 17.09 -1.58 14.40
CA GLY A 402 18.29 -0.77 14.67
C GLY A 402 18.49 -0.52 16.16
N VAL A 403 18.22 -1.51 17.01
CA VAL A 403 18.39 -1.43 18.46
C VAL A 403 19.85 -1.76 18.81
N PRO A 404 20.62 -0.84 19.41
CA PRO A 404 21.94 -1.17 19.92
C PRO A 404 21.86 -2.26 21.00
N GLU A 405 22.88 -3.11 21.10
CA GLU A 405 22.88 -4.20 22.08
C GLU A 405 22.64 -3.72 23.52
N SER A 406 23.19 -2.56 23.89
CA SER A 406 23.03 -1.92 25.20
C SER A 406 21.59 -1.52 25.53
N GLU A 407 20.72 -1.33 24.53
CA GLU A 407 19.33 -0.91 24.71
C GLU A 407 18.34 -2.08 24.69
N LYS A 408 18.76 -3.30 24.28
CA LYS A 408 17.89 -4.48 24.17
C LYS A 408 17.09 -4.74 25.44
N ALA A 409 17.75 -4.75 26.60
CA ALA A 409 17.11 -5.06 27.87
C ALA A 409 16.00 -4.07 28.23
N LYS A 410 16.19 -2.77 27.92
CA LYS A 410 15.18 -1.73 28.18
C LYS A 410 13.97 -1.88 27.26
N ILE A 411 14.21 -2.08 25.96
CA ILE A 411 13.16 -2.29 24.96
C ILE A 411 12.36 -3.57 25.26
N GLU A 412 13.05 -4.67 25.57
CA GLU A 412 12.44 -5.95 25.90
C GLU A 412 11.60 -5.87 27.18
N LYS A 413 12.06 -5.14 28.20
CA LYS A 413 11.30 -4.93 29.44
C LYS A 413 9.94 -4.30 29.13
N ILE A 414 9.91 -3.19 28.39
CA ILE A 414 8.66 -2.51 28.02
C ILE A 414 7.77 -3.44 27.18
N ALA A 415 8.36 -4.15 26.21
CA ALA A 415 7.62 -5.06 25.34
C ALA A 415 6.97 -6.23 26.13
N LYS A 416 7.69 -6.82 27.09
CA LYS A 416 7.16 -7.88 27.97
C LYS A 416 6.08 -7.37 28.91
N GLU A 417 6.34 -6.28 29.63
CA GLU A 417 5.38 -5.69 30.60
C GLU A 417 4.09 -5.23 29.92
N SER A 418 4.17 -4.85 28.65
CA SER A 418 3.01 -4.43 27.85
C SER A 418 2.28 -5.59 27.15
N GLY A 419 2.75 -6.83 27.30
CA GLY A 419 2.19 -8.02 26.67
C GLY A 419 2.46 -8.15 25.16
N LEU A 420 3.41 -7.39 24.60
CA LEU A 420 3.83 -7.44 23.19
C LEU A 420 4.72 -8.66 22.86
N MET A 421 5.27 -9.32 23.89
CA MET A 421 6.10 -10.52 23.76
C MET A 421 5.53 -11.75 24.48
N ASN A 422 4.24 -11.72 24.82
CA ASN A 422 3.59 -12.91 25.39
C ASN A 422 3.54 -14.01 24.31
N ALA A 423 3.77 -15.26 24.73
CA ALA A 423 3.57 -16.40 23.83
C ALA A 423 2.12 -16.39 23.34
N VAL A 424 1.94 -16.24 22.04
CA VAL A 424 0.62 -16.42 21.44
C VAL A 424 0.46 -17.90 21.25
N THR A 425 -0.35 -18.52 22.11
CA THR A 425 -0.80 -19.90 21.91
C THR A 425 -1.52 -19.95 20.56
N PRO A 426 -1.10 -20.81 19.62
CA PRO A 426 -1.71 -20.92 18.30
C PRO A 426 -3.21 -21.15 18.31
#